data_AF-A0A453PA56-F1
#
_entry.id   AF-A0A453PA56-F1
#
_cell.length_a   1.000
_cell.length_b   1.000
_cell.length_c   1.000
_cell.angle_alpha   90.00
_cell.angle_beta   90.00
_cell.angle_gamma   90.00
#
_symmetry.space_group_name_H-M   'P 1'
#
loop_
_entity.id
_entity.type
_entity.pdbx_description
1 polymer ?
#
loop_
_entity_poly.entity_id
_entity_poly.type
_entity_poly.pdbx_seq_one_letter_code
_entity_poly.pdbx_strand_id
1 'polypeptide(L)'
;MVNFGKVLASDQLEEWKEYYINYKMMKKKVKQYVQQTQDGGRNHEQVLKEFSRMLDEQIEKVVLFLLTQQGHLASRLEKLGQQRAILTEHSDISQVSQVREAYRQVGLDLVKLLRFVDMNATGIRKILKKFDKRFGYRFTDYYVSTRANHPYSQLQPIFKQVGIVAVAGALTRNLASLQDHQGSFISIYDHPSITLKDPVIEQINNSVQKLTHSTTFLTFLGQHAMIIPEDVQTSSEDLVDDQSYHFMSLMLNLVNTFLYMVNTYIIVPTADDYSVSLGAAATVCGVIIGSMAVAQVFSSVYFSAWSNRSYFRPLVFSSIMLFSGNVLYALAYDLNSLTVLILGRLLCGLGSARAVNRRYISDCVPLKIRLKASAGFVSASALGMACGPALAGLLQTEFKIYAVTFNQNTLPGWIMSLAWVGNLIWLWISFKEPDHFAKENAVNTQSSDSGHGRNDNLEGGLAQPLLTEAKERQGENADNNENDPKESHKAATSIAAAYRLLTPSVKVQLLIYFMLKFAMEILLSESSVVTTFYFNWSTSTVAIFLAVLGLTVLPVNVIVGSYITNLFQDRQILVASEIMVLIGIASSFHFGSSYCVAQYVVSALITFVFAEVLEGKTKNKKTLNR
;
A
#
# COMPACT_ATOMS: atom_id res chain seq x y z
N MET A 1 18.71 -33.65 12.32
CA MET A 1 17.65 -33.02 13.16
C MET A 1 18.15 -32.91 14.61
N VAL A 2 18.82 -31.83 14.99
CA VAL A 2 19.34 -31.68 16.36
C VAL A 2 18.17 -31.54 17.34
N ASN A 3 18.18 -32.34 18.40
CA ASN A 3 17.11 -32.41 19.40
C ASN A 3 17.05 -31.06 20.11
N PHE A 4 16.11 -30.17 19.75
CA PHE A 4 16.02 -28.80 20.30
C PHE A 4 16.03 -28.76 21.84
N GLY A 5 15.53 -29.80 22.51
CA GLY A 5 15.63 -29.91 23.97
C GLY A 5 17.06 -30.07 24.51
N LYS A 6 18.02 -30.57 23.72
CA LYS A 6 19.45 -30.61 24.04
C LYS A 6 20.11 -29.24 23.81
N VAL A 7 19.75 -28.55 22.72
CA VAL A 7 20.22 -27.18 22.42
C VAL A 7 19.72 -26.18 23.46
N LEU A 8 18.44 -26.28 23.85
CA LEU A 8 17.88 -25.48 24.93
C LEU A 8 18.61 -25.75 26.27
N ALA A 9 19.05 -26.97 26.52
CA ALA A 9 19.76 -27.32 27.76
C ALA A 9 21.24 -26.93 27.75
N SER A 10 21.89 -26.86 26.58
CA SER A 10 23.30 -26.44 26.43
C SER A 10 23.48 -24.92 26.40
N ASP A 11 22.47 -24.19 25.89
CA ASP A 11 22.56 -22.74 25.64
C ASP A 11 21.86 -21.91 26.71
N GLN A 12 21.33 -22.54 27.76
CA GLN A 12 20.71 -21.88 28.90
C GLN A 12 21.75 -21.16 29.74
N LEU A 13 21.47 -19.88 30.04
CA LEU A 13 22.19 -19.17 31.09
C LEU A 13 21.83 -19.80 32.44
N GLU A 14 22.86 -20.23 33.19
CA GLU A 14 22.71 -20.99 34.43
C GLU A 14 21.93 -20.20 35.49
N GLU A 15 22.15 -18.88 35.54
CA GLU A 15 21.44 -17.92 36.41
C GLU A 15 19.94 -17.80 36.12
N TRP A 16 19.50 -18.04 34.87
CA TRP A 16 18.10 -17.80 34.45
C TRP A 16 17.34 -19.09 34.13
N LYS A 17 17.91 -20.25 34.48
CA LYS A 17 17.44 -21.58 34.11
C LYS A 17 15.96 -21.82 34.46
N GLU A 18 15.51 -21.29 35.60
CA GLU A 18 14.15 -21.47 36.11
C GLU A 18 13.09 -20.71 35.31
N TYR A 19 13.48 -19.60 34.66
CA TYR A 19 12.58 -18.72 33.92
C TYR A 19 12.38 -19.16 32.47
N TYR A 20 13.19 -20.09 31.95
CA TYR A 20 13.00 -20.64 30.61
C TYR A 20 11.76 -21.52 30.52
N ILE A 21 11.18 -21.57 29.32
CA ILE A 21 10.06 -22.44 29.00
C ILE A 21 10.45 -23.92 29.17
N ASN A 22 9.64 -24.67 29.93
CA ASN A 22 9.91 -26.09 30.16
C ASN A 22 9.47 -26.96 28.97
N TYR A 23 10.23 -26.87 27.87
CA TYR A 23 9.93 -27.57 26.61
C TYR A 23 9.86 -29.09 26.78
N LYS A 24 10.68 -29.67 27.66
CA LYS A 24 10.71 -31.13 27.91
C LYS A 24 9.43 -31.60 28.58
N MET A 25 8.96 -30.87 29.60
CA MET A 25 7.69 -31.14 30.28
C MET A 25 6.52 -31.02 29.31
N MET A 26 6.42 -29.92 28.56
CA MET A 26 5.33 -29.73 27.60
C MET A 26 5.33 -30.80 26.51
N LYS A 27 6.51 -31.20 25.99
CA LYS A 27 6.61 -32.29 25.01
C LYS A 27 6.12 -33.63 25.57
N LYS A 28 6.36 -33.92 26.86
CA LYS A 28 5.85 -35.13 27.53
C LYS A 28 4.32 -35.07 27.65
N LYS A 29 3.77 -33.92 28.03
CA LYS A 29 2.32 -33.70 28.13
C LYS A 29 1.60 -33.84 26.78
N VAL A 30 2.15 -33.27 25.70
CA VAL A 30 1.62 -33.45 24.34
C VAL A 30 1.56 -34.94 23.95
N LYS A 31 2.56 -35.75 24.33
CA LYS A 31 2.51 -37.21 24.07
C LYS A 31 1.44 -37.91 24.91
N GLN A 32 1.28 -37.54 26.17
CA GLN A 32 0.26 -38.11 27.06
C GLN A 32 -1.14 -37.79 26.56
N TYR A 33 -1.39 -36.57 26.10
CA TYR A 33 -2.67 -36.20 25.51
C TYR A 33 -3.01 -37.02 24.26
N VAL A 34 -2.03 -37.31 23.40
CA VAL A 34 -2.26 -38.18 22.22
C VAL A 34 -2.68 -39.59 22.63
N GLN A 35 -2.03 -40.18 23.64
CA GLN A 35 -2.39 -41.52 24.14
C GLN A 35 -3.82 -41.51 24.73
N GLN A 36 -4.15 -40.50 25.54
CA GLN A 36 -5.46 -40.38 26.19
C GLN A 36 -6.62 -40.09 25.20
N THR A 37 -6.34 -39.44 24.07
CA THR A 37 -7.34 -39.20 23.01
C THR A 37 -7.53 -40.43 22.11
N GLN A 38 -6.52 -41.30 21.98
CA GLN A 38 -6.61 -42.57 21.22
C GLN A 38 -7.36 -43.66 21.99
N ASP A 39 -7.27 -43.69 23.33
CA ASP A 39 -7.95 -44.67 24.20
C ASP A 39 -9.43 -44.30 24.48
N GLY A 40 -10.03 -43.35 23.74
CA GLY A 40 -11.44 -42.99 23.83
C GLY A 40 -11.89 -42.25 25.10
N GLY A 41 -10.96 -41.88 25.99
CA GLY A 41 -11.29 -41.44 27.36
C GLY A 41 -11.44 -39.93 27.61
N ARG A 42 -11.07 -39.03 26.69
CA ARG A 42 -11.15 -37.57 26.91
C ARG A 42 -11.68 -36.78 25.71
N ASN A 43 -12.63 -35.88 25.98
CA ASN A 43 -13.13 -34.92 25.01
C ASN A 43 -12.02 -33.99 24.51
N HIS A 44 -11.98 -33.81 23.19
CA HIS A 44 -10.97 -33.03 22.48
C HIS A 44 -10.83 -31.58 22.99
N GLU A 45 -11.96 -30.94 23.33
CA GLU A 45 -12.01 -29.57 23.86
C GLU A 45 -11.30 -29.43 25.23
N GLN A 46 -11.36 -30.48 26.06
CA GLN A 46 -10.70 -30.50 27.36
C GLN A 46 -9.17 -30.50 27.21
N VAL A 47 -8.64 -31.21 26.22
CA VAL A 47 -7.20 -31.25 25.90
C VAL A 47 -6.71 -29.88 25.42
N LEU A 48 -7.49 -29.20 24.57
CA LEU A 48 -7.17 -27.85 24.09
C LEU A 48 -7.12 -26.85 25.25
N LYS A 49 -8.11 -26.90 26.15
CA LYS A 49 -8.19 -26.01 27.32
C LYS A 49 -7.05 -26.28 28.30
N GLU A 50 -6.75 -27.54 28.61
CA GLU A 50 -5.65 -27.92 29.51
C GLU A 50 -4.29 -27.53 28.93
N PHE A 51 -4.08 -27.71 27.63
CA PHE A 51 -2.82 -27.32 26.97
C PHE A 51 -2.68 -25.79 26.87
N SER A 52 -3.76 -25.07 26.57
CA SER A 52 -3.76 -23.60 26.53
C SER A 52 -3.39 -23.00 27.88
N ARG A 53 -4.01 -23.48 28.97
CA ARG A 53 -3.68 -23.03 30.34
C ARG A 53 -2.21 -23.27 30.69
N MET A 54 -1.70 -24.46 30.37
CA MET A 54 -0.29 -24.79 30.62
C MET A 54 0.67 -23.91 29.81
N LEU A 55 0.31 -23.57 28.57
CA LEU A 55 1.11 -22.70 27.73
C LEU A 55 1.06 -21.25 28.25
N ASP A 56 -0.10 -20.76 28.66
CA ASP A 56 -0.30 -19.45 29.30
C ASP A 56 0.59 -19.33 30.56
N GLU A 57 0.58 -20.32 31.47
CA GLU A 57 1.44 -20.34 32.68
C GLU A 57 2.94 -20.26 32.34
N GLN A 58 3.38 -20.95 31.27
CA GLN A 58 4.78 -20.87 30.86
C GLN A 58 5.13 -19.51 30.23
N ILE A 59 4.22 -18.92 29.46
CA ILE A 59 4.39 -17.60 28.85
C ILE A 59 4.44 -16.53 29.94
N GLU A 60 3.51 -16.56 30.89
CA GLU A 60 3.44 -15.62 32.01
C GLU A 60 4.75 -15.58 32.78
N LYS A 61 5.29 -16.75 33.12
CA LYS A 61 6.59 -16.87 33.79
C LYS A 61 7.72 -16.18 33.02
N VAL A 62 7.79 -16.41 31.70
CA VAL A 62 8.81 -15.80 30.82
C VAL A 62 8.64 -14.28 30.74
N VAL A 63 7.40 -13.83 30.65
CA VAL A 63 7.04 -12.41 30.50
C VAL A 63 7.29 -11.62 31.77
N LEU A 64 6.93 -12.18 32.93
CA LEU A 64 7.15 -11.54 34.22
C LEU A 64 8.64 -11.32 34.44
N PHE A 65 9.46 -12.34 34.20
CA PHE A 65 10.92 -12.22 34.27
C PHE A 65 11.47 -11.19 33.28
N LEU A 66 10.97 -11.18 32.05
CA LEU A 66 11.35 -10.20 31.04
C LEU A 66 11.08 -8.76 31.50
N LEU A 67 9.88 -8.49 32.02
CA LEU A 67 9.49 -7.15 32.49
C LEU A 67 10.35 -6.70 33.68
N THR A 68 10.65 -7.61 34.62
CA THR A 68 11.54 -7.33 35.75
C THR A 68 12.94 -6.95 35.27
N GLN A 69 13.53 -7.73 34.35
CA GLN A 69 14.86 -7.44 33.81
C GLN A 69 14.89 -6.15 32.98
N GLN A 70 13.85 -5.87 32.19
CA GLN A 70 13.70 -4.60 31.49
C GLN A 70 13.67 -3.41 32.46
N GLY A 71 12.94 -3.52 33.58
CA GLY A 71 12.90 -2.49 34.62
C GLY A 71 14.26 -2.23 35.26
N HIS A 72 15.01 -3.30 35.58
CA HIS A 72 16.37 -3.17 36.12
C HIS A 72 17.33 -2.48 35.14
N LEU A 73 17.29 -2.86 33.85
CA LEU A 73 18.12 -2.23 32.81
C LEU A 73 17.74 -0.76 32.60
N ALA A 74 16.44 -0.44 32.57
CA ALA A 74 15.95 0.93 32.43
C ALA A 74 16.40 1.82 33.60
N SER A 75 16.26 1.34 34.85
CA SER A 75 16.70 2.08 36.04
C SER A 75 18.22 2.31 36.06
N ARG A 76 19.02 1.32 35.66
CA ARG A 76 20.47 1.47 35.52
C ARG A 76 20.81 2.50 34.44
N LEU A 77 20.11 2.48 33.31
CA LEU A 77 20.32 3.42 32.21
C LEU A 77 19.97 4.86 32.60
N GLU A 78 18.90 5.06 33.37
CA GLU A 78 18.50 6.36 33.89
C GLU A 78 19.55 6.94 34.84
N LYS A 79 20.05 6.13 35.79
CA LYS A 79 21.14 6.55 36.71
C LYS A 79 22.42 6.93 35.96
N LEU A 80 22.81 6.15 34.95
CA LEU A 80 23.96 6.47 34.10
C LEU A 80 23.72 7.72 33.24
N GLY A 81 22.48 7.99 32.86
CA GLY A 81 22.08 9.21 32.16
C GLY A 81 22.28 10.46 33.04
N GLN A 82 21.88 10.38 34.31
CA GLN A 82 22.06 11.46 35.29
C GLN A 82 23.55 11.71 35.59
N GLN A 83 24.34 10.65 35.80
CA GLN A 83 25.80 10.77 35.99
C GLN A 83 26.49 11.42 34.77
N ARG A 84 26.04 11.07 33.57
CA ARG A 84 26.55 11.66 32.34
C ARG A 84 26.19 13.15 32.21
N ALA A 85 24.98 13.55 32.58
CA ALA A 85 24.56 14.96 32.53
C ALA A 85 25.47 15.83 33.42
N ILE A 86 25.81 15.34 34.62
CA ILE A 86 26.73 16.01 35.56
C ILE A 86 28.15 16.09 34.98
N LEU A 87 28.62 15.03 34.31
CA LEU A 87 29.95 14.99 33.68
C LEU A 87 30.10 15.87 32.43
N THR A 88 28.99 16.32 31.85
CA THR A 88 29.03 17.24 30.69
C THR A 88 29.44 18.66 31.12
N GLU A 89 29.30 18.99 32.42
CA GLU A 89 29.69 20.29 32.97
C GLU A 89 31.15 20.33 33.49
N HIS A 90 31.74 19.20 33.85
CA HIS A 90 33.11 19.11 34.37
C HIS A 90 33.90 18.00 33.66
N SER A 91 34.83 18.36 32.78
CA SER A 91 35.53 17.41 31.91
C SER A 91 36.67 16.67 32.62
N ASP A 92 36.38 15.51 33.22
CA ASP A 92 37.37 14.57 33.74
C ASP A 92 37.39 13.27 32.91
N ILE A 93 38.51 13.02 32.21
CA ILE A 93 38.68 11.92 31.24
C ILE A 93 38.55 10.54 31.91
N SER A 94 38.97 10.42 33.17
CA SER A 94 38.87 9.17 33.94
C SER A 94 37.42 8.76 34.19
N GLN A 95 36.57 9.73 34.54
CA GLN A 95 35.16 9.50 34.85
C GLN A 95 34.32 9.18 33.61
N VAL A 96 34.65 9.80 32.46
CA VAL A 96 34.04 9.48 31.16
C VAL A 96 34.32 8.03 30.74
N SER A 97 35.54 7.53 30.96
CA SER A 97 35.90 6.14 30.67
C SER A 97 35.14 5.15 31.56
N GLN A 98 34.96 5.46 32.85
CA GLN A 98 34.20 4.63 33.78
C GLN A 98 32.72 4.53 33.42
N VAL A 99 32.10 5.67 33.07
CA VAL A 99 30.69 5.71 32.65
C VAL A 99 30.48 4.97 31.32
N ARG A 100 31.42 5.08 30.38
CA ARG A 100 31.38 4.30 29.13
C ARG A 100 31.42 2.79 29.41
N GLU A 101 32.32 2.32 30.26
CA GLU A 101 32.40 0.90 30.60
C GLU A 101 31.12 0.43 31.31
N ALA A 102 30.53 1.26 32.18
CA ALA A 102 29.24 0.97 32.79
C ALA A 102 28.10 0.85 31.75
N TYR A 103 28.06 1.70 30.71
CA TYR A 103 27.13 1.55 29.58
C TYR A 103 27.39 0.26 28.78
N ARG A 104 28.65 -0.13 28.56
CA ARG A 104 28.99 -1.40 27.90
C ARG A 104 28.48 -2.61 28.68
N GLN A 105 28.62 -2.61 30.00
CA GLN A 105 28.08 -3.67 30.86
C GLN A 105 26.56 -3.77 30.75
N VAL A 106 25.84 -2.65 30.73
CA VAL A 106 24.38 -2.64 30.47
C VAL A 106 24.06 -3.20 29.08
N GLY A 107 24.89 -2.91 28.08
CA GLY A 107 24.76 -3.48 26.74
C GLY A 107 24.94 -5.00 26.68
N LEU A 108 25.93 -5.54 27.40
CA LEU A 108 26.15 -6.99 27.50
C LEU A 108 24.99 -7.69 28.21
N ASP A 109 24.46 -7.10 29.29
CA ASP A 109 23.29 -7.63 29.99
C ASP A 109 22.03 -7.59 29.12
N LEU A 110 21.88 -6.56 28.27
CA LEU A 110 20.82 -6.49 27.27
C LEU A 110 20.94 -7.59 26.21
N VAL A 111 22.16 -7.91 25.75
CA VAL A 111 22.40 -9.02 24.82
C VAL A 111 22.01 -10.37 25.45
N LYS A 112 22.34 -10.60 26.74
CA LYS A 112 21.87 -11.77 27.48
C LYS A 112 20.34 -11.85 27.49
N LEU A 113 19.66 -10.73 27.77
CA LEU A 113 18.20 -10.66 27.78
C LEU A 113 17.58 -10.92 26.40
N LEU A 114 18.17 -10.37 25.33
CA LEU A 114 17.76 -10.62 23.95
C LEU A 114 17.87 -12.12 23.59
N ARG A 115 18.96 -12.78 24.00
CA ARG A 115 19.14 -14.23 23.81
C ARG A 115 18.09 -15.04 24.58
N PHE A 116 17.76 -14.64 25.81
CA PHE A 116 16.70 -15.27 26.59
C PHE A 116 15.35 -15.20 25.88
N VAL A 117 14.96 -14.04 25.34
CA VAL A 117 13.69 -13.88 24.62
C VAL A 117 13.67 -14.70 23.33
N ASP A 118 14.74 -14.69 22.53
CA ASP A 118 14.83 -15.47 21.28
C ASP A 118 14.63 -16.97 21.54
N MET A 119 15.27 -17.48 22.60
CA MET A 119 15.23 -18.89 22.93
C MET A 119 13.84 -19.33 23.43
N ASN A 120 13.17 -18.49 24.23
CA ASN A 120 11.81 -18.75 24.68
C ASN A 120 10.78 -18.62 23.55
N ALA A 121 10.88 -17.60 22.69
CA ALA A 121 10.03 -17.44 21.52
C ALA A 121 10.15 -18.64 20.56
N THR A 122 11.37 -19.14 20.35
CA THR A 122 11.63 -20.34 19.56
C THR A 122 11.03 -21.59 20.22
N GLY A 123 11.11 -21.70 21.55
CA GLY A 123 10.51 -22.79 22.31
C GLY A 123 8.99 -22.84 22.20
N ILE A 124 8.33 -21.68 22.33
CA ILE A 124 6.88 -21.51 22.16
C ILE A 124 6.47 -21.93 20.75
N ARG A 125 7.15 -21.43 19.71
CA ARG A 125 6.87 -21.83 18.32
C ARG A 125 6.97 -23.33 18.10
N LYS A 126 8.03 -23.96 18.63
CA LYS A 126 8.27 -25.39 18.44
C LYS A 126 7.29 -26.27 19.20
N ILE A 127 6.71 -25.81 20.30
CA ILE A 127 5.68 -26.58 21.01
C ILE A 127 4.33 -26.44 20.32
N LEU A 128 3.97 -25.24 19.86
CA LEU A 128 2.77 -24.95 19.07
C LEU A 128 2.74 -25.79 17.78
N LYS A 129 3.80 -25.73 16.96
CA LYS A 129 3.93 -26.56 15.74
C LYS A 129 3.88 -28.07 16.04
N LYS A 130 4.36 -28.48 17.22
CA LYS A 130 4.32 -29.90 17.62
C LYS A 130 2.92 -30.34 18.02
N PHE A 131 2.16 -29.47 18.66
CA PHE A 131 0.76 -29.71 19.01
C PHE A 131 -0.08 -29.86 17.73
N ASP A 132 -0.01 -28.89 16.82
CA ASP A 132 -0.75 -28.92 15.54
C ASP A 132 -0.44 -30.18 14.73
N LYS A 133 0.84 -30.55 14.59
CA LYS A 133 1.24 -31.76 13.85
C LYS A 133 0.68 -33.06 14.45
N ARG A 134 0.38 -33.09 15.75
CA ARG A 134 -0.07 -34.30 16.46
C ARG A 134 -1.59 -34.44 16.47
N PHE A 135 -2.32 -33.33 16.48
CA PHE A 135 -3.77 -33.32 16.56
C PHE A 135 -4.45 -32.92 15.24
N GLY A 136 -3.70 -32.41 14.24
CA GLY A 136 -4.24 -32.06 12.92
C GLY A 136 -4.99 -30.73 12.86
N TYR A 137 -4.99 -29.94 13.95
CA TYR A 137 -5.73 -28.67 14.04
C TYR A 137 -4.83 -27.45 13.81
N ARG A 138 -5.47 -26.34 13.40
CA ARG A 138 -4.94 -24.98 13.42
C ARG A 138 -4.96 -24.37 14.84
N PHE A 139 -4.51 -25.11 15.86
CA PHE A 139 -4.53 -24.63 17.24
C PHE A 139 -3.58 -23.45 17.43
N THR A 140 -2.41 -23.46 16.78
CA THR A 140 -1.50 -22.31 16.78
C THR A 140 -2.21 -21.03 16.33
N ASP A 141 -3.02 -21.10 15.27
CA ASP A 141 -3.70 -19.95 14.70
C ASP A 141 -4.77 -19.40 15.65
N TYR A 142 -5.59 -20.30 16.23
CA TYR A 142 -6.58 -19.96 17.25
C TYR A 142 -5.95 -19.36 18.52
N TYR A 143 -4.90 -19.98 19.04
CA TYR A 143 -4.24 -19.57 20.27
C TYR A 143 -3.55 -18.21 20.10
N VAL A 144 -2.83 -18.02 18.99
CA VAL A 144 -2.13 -16.76 18.71
C VAL A 144 -3.11 -15.64 18.39
N SER A 145 -4.19 -15.87 17.64
CA SER A 145 -5.19 -14.81 17.33
C SER A 145 -5.96 -14.34 18.57
N THR A 146 -6.39 -15.28 19.42
CA THR A 146 -7.14 -14.98 20.66
C THR A 146 -6.27 -14.23 21.67
N ARG A 147 -4.98 -14.56 21.72
CA ARG A 147 -4.07 -13.97 22.69
C ARG A 147 -3.32 -12.76 22.13
N ALA A 148 -2.90 -12.68 20.88
CA ALA A 148 -2.05 -11.57 20.39
C ALA A 148 -2.76 -10.19 20.29
N ASN A 149 -4.09 -10.17 20.19
CA ASN A 149 -4.87 -8.93 19.99
C ASN A 149 -5.55 -8.39 21.25
N HIS A 150 -5.48 -9.09 22.38
CA HIS A 150 -6.10 -8.63 23.63
C HIS A 150 -5.22 -7.59 24.36
N PRO A 151 -5.75 -6.46 24.85
CA PRO A 151 -4.95 -5.41 25.52
C PRO A 151 -4.20 -5.87 26.78
N TYR A 152 -4.62 -6.98 27.39
CA TYR A 152 -3.96 -7.62 28.54
C TYR A 152 -3.18 -8.89 28.16
N SER A 153 -2.79 -9.02 26.90
CA SER A 153 -2.13 -10.22 26.41
C SER A 153 -0.73 -10.39 26.99
N GLN A 154 -0.53 -11.50 27.69
CA GLN A 154 0.79 -11.94 28.16
C GLN A 154 1.74 -12.26 26.99
N LEU A 155 1.25 -12.49 25.76
CA LEU A 155 2.09 -12.73 24.59
C LEU A 155 2.65 -11.43 23.98
N GLN A 156 2.05 -10.28 24.29
CA GLN A 156 2.41 -9.00 23.69
C GLN A 156 3.84 -8.54 24.04
N PRO A 157 4.36 -8.70 25.27
CA PRO A 157 5.75 -8.31 25.59
C PRO A 157 6.82 -9.14 24.86
N ILE A 158 6.51 -10.40 24.55
CA ILE A 158 7.39 -11.28 23.76
C ILE A 158 7.33 -10.90 22.27
N PHE A 159 6.15 -10.53 21.75
CA PHE A 159 5.93 -10.25 20.33
C PHE A 159 6.16 -8.80 19.89
N LYS A 160 5.69 -7.83 20.67
CA LYS A 160 5.84 -6.39 20.44
C LYS A 160 6.94 -5.88 21.37
N GLN A 161 8.19 -6.06 20.97
CA GLN A 161 9.40 -5.82 21.76
C GLN A 161 9.72 -4.33 22.02
N VAL A 162 8.69 -3.51 22.21
CA VAL A 162 8.80 -2.05 22.29
C VAL A 162 9.75 -1.62 23.42
N GLY A 163 9.68 -2.28 24.58
CA GLY A 163 10.55 -1.98 25.73
C GLY A 163 12.03 -2.30 25.49
N ILE A 164 12.36 -3.49 24.97
CA ILE A 164 13.74 -3.89 24.69
C ILE A 164 14.37 -3.01 23.60
N VAL A 165 13.62 -2.70 22.54
CA VAL A 165 14.11 -1.87 21.44
C VAL A 165 14.32 -0.42 21.89
N ALA A 166 13.48 0.10 22.79
CA ALA A 166 13.67 1.42 23.39
C ALA A 166 14.96 1.48 24.24
N VAL A 167 15.22 0.46 25.06
CA VAL A 167 16.46 0.34 25.86
C VAL A 167 17.68 0.23 24.94
N ALA A 168 17.61 -0.60 23.89
CA ALA A 168 18.69 -0.73 22.89
C ALA A 168 18.99 0.59 22.17
N GLY A 169 17.95 1.33 21.77
CA GLY A 169 18.08 2.63 21.11
C GLY A 169 18.66 3.70 22.04
N ALA A 170 18.20 3.74 23.30
CA ALA A 170 18.74 4.68 24.29
C ALA A 170 20.22 4.39 24.62
N LEU A 171 20.58 3.12 24.76
CA LEU A 171 21.97 2.70 24.99
C LEU A 171 22.88 3.04 23.81
N THR A 172 22.44 2.75 22.57
CA THR A 172 23.21 3.04 21.35
C THR A 172 23.45 4.54 21.19
N ARG A 173 22.42 5.37 21.42
CA ARG A 173 22.56 6.84 21.39
C ARG A 173 23.55 7.33 22.45
N ASN A 174 23.45 6.83 23.68
CA ASN A 174 24.31 7.24 24.77
C ASN A 174 25.78 6.85 24.55
N LEU A 175 26.06 5.62 24.09
CA LEU A 175 27.41 5.17 23.75
C LEU A 175 28.02 5.96 22.58
N ALA A 176 27.25 6.23 21.53
CA ALA A 176 27.72 7.02 20.38
C ALA A 176 28.11 8.44 20.78
N SER A 177 27.30 9.10 21.60
CA SER A 177 27.58 10.47 22.04
C SER A 177 28.77 10.59 23.01
N LEU A 178 29.14 9.51 23.72
CA LEU A 178 30.38 9.44 24.49
C LEU A 178 31.62 9.17 23.59
N GLN A 179 31.41 8.84 22.32
CA GLN A 179 32.47 8.60 21.32
C GLN A 179 32.92 9.87 20.61
N ASP A 180 31.99 10.79 20.33
CA ASP A 180 32.33 12.09 19.72
C ASP A 180 33.17 13.00 20.63
N HIS A 181 33.05 12.85 21.96
CA HIS A 181 33.79 13.66 22.94
C HIS A 181 35.26 13.24 23.15
N GLN A 182 35.72 12.14 22.53
CA GLN A 182 37.14 11.76 22.53
C GLN A 182 37.96 12.45 21.42
N GLY A 183 37.30 13.16 20.49
CA GLY A 183 37.94 13.71 19.30
C GLY A 183 38.64 15.07 19.45
N SER A 184 38.54 15.78 20.58
CA SER A 184 39.08 17.15 20.68
C SER A 184 40.57 17.27 21.03
N PHE A 185 41.30 16.16 21.16
CA PHE A 185 42.75 16.17 21.36
C PHE A 185 43.44 15.11 20.50
N ILE A 186 43.30 15.22 19.18
CA ILE A 186 44.11 14.44 18.23
C ILE A 186 45.06 15.44 17.54
N SER A 187 46.36 15.17 17.69
CA SER A 187 47.47 15.93 17.09
C SER A 187 47.28 16.10 15.58
N ILE A 188 47.64 17.27 15.06
CA ILE A 188 47.44 17.73 13.66
C ILE A 188 48.14 16.82 12.61
N TYR A 189 48.92 15.82 13.04
CA TYR A 189 49.68 14.92 12.17
C TYR A 189 49.13 13.50 12.01
N ASP A 190 48.08 13.10 12.71
CA ASP A 190 47.50 11.74 12.54
C ASP A 190 46.35 11.74 11.54
N HIS A 191 46.47 10.89 10.50
CA HIS A 191 45.41 10.63 9.51
C HIS A 191 44.11 10.17 10.19
N PRO A 192 42.93 10.45 9.59
CA PRO A 192 41.63 10.12 10.19
C PRO A 192 41.53 8.61 10.38
N SER A 193 41.68 8.17 11.62
CA SER A 193 41.50 6.78 11.98
C SER A 193 40.01 6.43 11.88
N ILE A 194 39.74 5.37 11.14
CA ILE A 194 38.46 4.69 10.96
C ILE A 194 37.64 4.75 12.26
N THR A 195 36.43 5.30 12.20
CA THR A 195 35.50 5.35 13.33
C THR A 195 35.15 3.92 13.76
N LEU A 196 35.91 3.36 14.72
CA LEU A 196 35.67 2.02 15.24
C LEU A 196 34.31 2.00 15.93
N LYS A 197 33.28 1.45 15.28
CA LYS A 197 31.98 1.21 15.94
C LYS A 197 32.22 0.29 17.13
N ASP A 198 31.67 0.64 18.29
CA ASP A 198 31.83 -0.17 19.50
C ASP A 198 31.27 -1.59 19.26
N PRO A 199 32.04 -2.67 19.51
CA PRO A 199 31.63 -4.04 19.22
C PRO A 199 30.35 -4.46 19.96
N VAL A 200 30.04 -3.82 21.10
CA VAL A 200 28.80 -4.08 21.85
C VAL A 200 27.57 -3.60 21.07
N ILE A 201 27.68 -2.48 20.35
CA ILE A 201 26.58 -1.94 19.52
C ILE A 201 26.27 -2.89 18.36
N GLU A 202 27.30 -3.47 17.75
CA GLU A 202 27.14 -4.47 16.68
C GLU A 202 26.45 -5.74 17.20
N GLN A 203 26.86 -6.24 18.37
CA GLN A 203 26.23 -7.40 19.00
C GLN A 203 24.75 -7.17 19.36
N ILE A 204 24.40 -5.97 19.84
CA ILE A 204 23.02 -5.59 20.13
C ILE A 204 22.20 -5.58 18.85
N ASN A 205 22.69 -4.93 17.79
CA ASN A 205 21.98 -4.85 16.51
C ASN A 205 21.75 -6.23 15.90
N ASN A 206 22.77 -7.10 15.90
CA ASN A 206 22.66 -8.47 15.39
C ASN A 206 21.65 -9.28 16.21
N SER A 207 21.66 -9.13 17.54
CA SER A 207 20.72 -9.81 18.44
C SER A 207 19.28 -9.33 18.25
N VAL A 208 19.07 -8.02 18.08
CA VAL A 208 17.76 -7.42 17.79
C VAL A 208 17.22 -7.88 16.43
N GLN A 209 18.07 -7.93 15.40
CA GLN A 209 17.67 -8.40 14.06
C GLN A 209 17.26 -9.88 14.08
N LYS A 210 18.07 -10.73 14.72
CA LYS A 210 17.78 -12.16 14.88
C LYS A 210 16.46 -12.37 15.61
N LEU A 211 16.26 -11.62 16.70
CA LEU A 211 15.05 -11.69 17.50
C LEU A 211 13.81 -11.22 16.72
N THR A 212 13.94 -10.13 15.95
CA THR A 212 12.87 -9.60 15.08
C THR A 212 12.43 -10.63 14.04
N HIS A 213 13.38 -11.33 13.42
CA HIS A 213 13.08 -12.42 12.50
C HIS A 213 12.36 -13.58 13.21
N SER A 214 12.76 -13.91 14.44
CA SER A 214 12.11 -14.95 15.25
C SER A 214 10.68 -14.58 15.69
N THR A 215 10.36 -13.32 15.93
CA THR A 215 9.00 -12.93 16.36
C THR A 215 8.07 -12.61 15.21
N THR A 216 8.58 -12.07 14.10
CA THR A 216 7.80 -11.75 12.90
C THR A 216 7.07 -12.99 12.35
N PHE A 217 7.69 -14.16 12.39
CA PHE A 217 7.06 -15.43 11.98
C PHE A 217 5.83 -15.81 12.83
N LEU A 218 5.87 -15.56 14.13
CA LEU A 218 4.75 -15.85 15.02
C LEU A 218 3.62 -14.82 14.87
N THR A 219 3.98 -13.55 14.61
CA THR A 219 3.03 -12.50 14.23
C THR A 219 2.36 -12.79 12.89
N PHE A 220 3.10 -13.33 11.93
CA PHE A 220 2.61 -13.79 10.63
C PHE A 220 1.55 -14.89 10.80
N LEU A 221 1.83 -15.92 11.61
CA LEU A 221 0.84 -16.97 11.92
C LEU A 221 -0.45 -16.42 12.57
N GLY A 222 -0.34 -15.44 13.47
CA GLY A 222 -1.50 -14.78 14.06
C GLY A 222 -2.34 -13.94 13.09
N GLN A 223 -1.71 -13.36 12.06
CA GLN A 223 -2.38 -12.51 11.06
C GLN A 223 -3.01 -13.32 9.91
N HIS A 224 -2.44 -14.46 9.55
CA HIS A 224 -2.96 -15.35 8.51
C HIS A 224 -4.23 -16.11 8.90
N ALA A 225 -4.61 -16.13 10.18
CA ALA A 225 -5.85 -16.73 10.66
C ALA A 225 -7.13 -15.95 10.28
N MET A 226 -7.01 -14.67 9.91
CA MET A 226 -8.14 -13.76 9.64
C MET A 226 -8.51 -13.64 8.16
N ILE A 227 -7.75 -14.25 7.26
CA ILE A 227 -7.97 -14.18 5.81
C ILE A 227 -7.58 -15.55 5.25
N ILE A 228 -8.58 -16.40 4.97
CA ILE A 228 -8.62 -17.52 3.99
C ILE A 228 -9.67 -18.55 4.49
N PRO A 229 -10.82 -18.70 3.81
CA PRO A 229 -11.54 -19.97 3.78
C PRO A 229 -10.89 -20.95 2.79
N GLU A 230 -10.80 -22.20 3.24
CA GLU A 230 -10.72 -23.48 2.50
C GLU A 230 -9.98 -23.56 1.16
N ASP A 231 -8.77 -24.13 1.21
CA ASP A 231 -8.35 -25.38 0.52
C ASP A 231 -6.84 -25.37 0.28
N VAL A 232 -6.06 -25.90 1.23
CA VAL A 232 -4.72 -26.46 0.90
C VAL A 232 -4.45 -27.65 1.80
N GLN A 233 -4.46 -28.83 1.17
CA GLN A 233 -3.91 -30.07 1.70
C GLN A 233 -2.48 -29.86 2.20
N THR A 234 -2.24 -30.33 3.42
CA THR A 234 -0.91 -30.49 4.00
C THR A 234 -0.07 -31.45 3.17
N SER A 235 0.99 -30.98 2.52
CA SER A 235 2.39 -31.37 2.79
C SER A 235 3.33 -31.03 1.63
N SER A 236 4.58 -30.71 2.01
CA SER A 236 5.78 -30.53 1.19
C SER A 236 5.82 -29.38 0.18
N GLU A 237 6.11 -28.17 0.65
CA GLU A 237 6.81 -27.15 -0.16
C GLU A 237 7.50 -26.10 0.75
N ASP A 238 8.29 -26.55 1.73
CA ASP A 238 9.42 -25.74 2.22
C ASP A 238 10.50 -25.82 1.13
N LEU A 239 10.41 -24.97 0.07
CA LEU A 239 11.53 -24.42 -0.75
C LEU A 239 11.12 -23.77 -2.09
N VAL A 240 9.83 -23.68 -2.46
CA VAL A 240 9.44 -23.01 -3.72
C VAL A 240 8.18 -22.15 -3.52
N ASP A 241 8.37 -20.87 -3.16
CA ASP A 241 7.48 -19.80 -3.63
C ASP A 241 8.25 -18.48 -3.69
N ASP A 242 9.27 -18.47 -4.55
CA ASP A 242 9.87 -17.27 -5.14
C ASP A 242 9.56 -17.25 -6.66
N GLN A 243 8.46 -17.89 -7.08
CA GLN A 243 7.93 -17.92 -8.45
C GLN A 243 6.50 -17.34 -8.39
N SER A 244 6.09 -16.25 -9.03
CA SER A 244 6.42 -15.73 -10.35
C SER A 244 6.03 -14.24 -10.45
N TYR A 245 6.64 -13.36 -9.66
CA TYR A 245 6.51 -11.92 -9.91
C TYR A 245 7.27 -11.56 -11.20
N HIS A 246 6.53 -11.42 -12.30
CA HIS A 246 7.08 -10.96 -13.57
C HIS A 246 7.30 -9.45 -13.52
N PHE A 247 8.54 -9.03 -13.22
CA PHE A 247 8.94 -7.62 -13.20
C PHE A 247 8.54 -6.88 -14.48
N MET A 248 8.67 -7.53 -15.64
CA MET A 248 8.27 -6.97 -16.93
C MET A 248 6.77 -6.65 -17.00
N SER A 249 5.91 -7.54 -16.51
CA SER A 249 4.46 -7.30 -16.45
C SER A 249 4.11 -6.14 -15.50
N LEU A 250 4.82 -5.98 -14.36
CA LEU A 250 4.65 -4.77 -13.53
C LEU A 250 5.12 -3.51 -14.26
N MET A 251 6.26 -3.57 -14.94
CA MET A 251 6.80 -2.42 -15.67
C MET A 251 5.85 -1.98 -16.78
N LEU A 252 5.31 -2.93 -17.56
CA LEU A 252 4.26 -2.69 -18.56
C LEU A 252 3.02 -2.06 -17.94
N ASN A 253 2.60 -2.54 -16.77
CA ASN A 253 1.47 -1.98 -16.04
C ASN A 253 1.70 -0.52 -15.59
N LEU A 254 2.92 -0.20 -15.15
CA LEU A 254 3.33 1.17 -14.79
C LEU A 254 3.42 2.07 -16.02
N VAL A 255 4.00 1.57 -17.12
CA VAL A 255 4.07 2.29 -18.42
C VAL A 255 2.67 2.55 -18.97
N ASN A 256 1.78 1.57 -18.93
CA ASN A 256 0.38 1.72 -19.34
C ASN A 256 -0.31 2.85 -18.55
N THR A 257 -0.07 2.90 -17.24
CA THR A 257 -0.60 3.96 -16.37
C THR A 257 0.00 5.33 -16.72
N PHE A 258 1.32 5.40 -16.89
CA PHE A 258 2.01 6.63 -17.29
C PHE A 258 1.46 7.15 -18.62
N LEU A 259 1.40 6.28 -19.64
CA LEU A 259 0.95 6.62 -20.99
C LEU A 259 -0.51 7.08 -21.00
N TYR A 260 -1.37 6.44 -20.20
CA TYR A 260 -2.77 6.89 -20.03
C TYR A 260 -2.87 8.29 -19.42
N MET A 261 -2.01 8.62 -18.45
CA MET A 261 -2.02 9.96 -17.86
C MET A 261 -1.45 11.00 -18.83
N VAL A 262 -0.40 10.68 -19.59
CA VAL A 262 0.05 11.53 -20.70
C VAL A 262 -1.09 11.78 -21.68
N ASN A 263 -1.79 10.72 -22.10
CA ASN A 263 -2.93 10.81 -23.03
C ASN A 263 -4.03 11.74 -22.54
N THR A 264 -4.33 11.70 -21.24
CA THR A 264 -5.40 12.52 -20.64
C THR A 264 -5.04 14.00 -20.64
N TYR A 265 -3.78 14.34 -20.39
CA TYR A 265 -3.36 15.73 -20.13
C TYR A 265 -2.62 16.41 -21.29
N ILE A 266 -2.13 15.68 -22.29
CA ILE A 266 -1.43 16.25 -23.47
C ILE A 266 -2.28 17.21 -24.31
N ILE A 267 -3.58 17.06 -24.25
CA ILE A 267 -4.56 17.87 -24.98
C ILE A 267 -5.02 19.11 -24.22
N VAL A 268 -4.75 19.22 -22.91
CA VAL A 268 -5.29 20.30 -22.08
C VAL A 268 -4.81 21.68 -22.55
N PRO A 269 -3.52 21.90 -22.89
CA PRO A 269 -3.07 23.21 -23.36
C PRO A 269 -3.73 23.66 -24.66
N THR A 270 -4.13 22.73 -25.54
CA THR A 270 -4.62 23.01 -26.90
C THR A 270 -6.15 22.90 -27.01
N ALA A 271 -6.86 22.53 -25.94
CA ALA A 271 -8.27 22.15 -26.02
C ALA A 271 -9.20 23.31 -26.40
N ASP A 272 -8.90 24.52 -25.95
CA ASP A 272 -9.64 25.75 -26.29
C ASP A 272 -9.35 26.20 -27.73
N ASP A 273 -8.09 26.25 -28.14
CA ASP A 273 -7.69 26.54 -29.52
C ASP A 273 -8.34 25.56 -30.51
N TYR A 274 -8.36 24.27 -30.16
CA TYR A 274 -8.98 23.25 -30.99
C TYR A 274 -10.51 23.47 -31.10
N SER A 275 -11.18 23.76 -29.98
CA SER A 275 -12.61 24.10 -29.99
C SER A 275 -12.93 25.27 -30.91
N VAL A 276 -12.14 26.35 -30.81
CA VAL A 276 -12.30 27.56 -31.64
C VAL A 276 -12.05 27.24 -33.12
N SER A 277 -11.03 26.44 -33.42
CA SER A 277 -10.73 26.05 -34.81
C SER A 277 -11.83 25.22 -35.49
N LEU A 278 -12.67 24.53 -34.71
CA LEU A 278 -13.85 23.79 -35.18
C LEU A 278 -15.13 24.64 -35.22
N GLY A 279 -15.03 25.95 -34.94
CA GLY A 279 -16.16 26.88 -34.94
C GLY A 279 -17.01 26.87 -33.65
N ALA A 280 -16.50 26.31 -32.55
CA ALA A 280 -17.18 26.30 -31.25
C ALA A 280 -16.56 27.33 -30.28
N ALA A 281 -17.28 27.66 -29.20
CA ALA A 281 -16.75 28.56 -28.17
C ALA A 281 -15.55 27.93 -27.43
N ALA A 282 -14.59 28.74 -26.98
CA ALA A 282 -13.43 28.27 -26.22
C ALA A 282 -13.82 27.49 -24.95
N THR A 283 -14.92 27.86 -24.30
CA THR A 283 -15.45 27.20 -23.09
C THR A 283 -15.88 25.75 -23.30
N VAL A 284 -16.10 25.32 -24.56
CA VAL A 284 -16.39 23.92 -24.89
C VAL A 284 -15.17 23.01 -24.65
N CYS A 285 -13.96 23.57 -24.47
CA CYS A 285 -12.78 22.82 -24.02
C CYS A 285 -13.04 22.00 -22.76
N GLY A 286 -13.84 22.51 -21.81
CA GLY A 286 -14.20 21.77 -20.59
C GLY A 286 -15.05 20.53 -20.87
N VAL A 287 -15.91 20.59 -21.90
CA VAL A 287 -16.66 19.41 -22.38
C VAL A 287 -15.72 18.42 -23.05
N ILE A 288 -14.78 18.90 -23.87
CA ILE A 288 -13.79 18.06 -24.55
C ILE A 288 -12.92 17.33 -23.51
N ILE A 289 -12.42 18.03 -22.49
CA ILE A 289 -11.64 17.44 -21.39
C ILE A 289 -12.51 16.49 -20.54
N GLY A 290 -13.68 16.94 -20.10
CA GLY A 290 -14.56 16.20 -19.20
C GLY A 290 -15.22 14.96 -19.81
N SER A 291 -15.45 14.93 -21.13
CA SER A 291 -16.07 13.78 -21.81
C SER A 291 -15.29 12.47 -21.59
N MET A 292 -13.96 12.53 -21.57
CA MET A 292 -13.10 11.39 -21.28
C MET A 292 -13.31 10.87 -19.85
N ALA A 293 -13.41 11.77 -18.87
CA ALA A 293 -13.64 11.41 -17.47
C ALA A 293 -15.01 10.74 -17.26
N VAL A 294 -16.05 11.23 -17.94
CA VAL A 294 -17.39 10.62 -17.90
C VAL A 294 -17.37 9.20 -18.43
N ALA A 295 -16.76 8.96 -19.60
CA ALA A 295 -16.64 7.62 -20.17
C ALA A 295 -15.81 6.67 -19.29
N GLN A 296 -14.78 7.19 -18.63
CA GLN A 296 -13.95 6.42 -17.70
C GLN A 296 -14.74 5.86 -16.51
N VAL A 297 -15.75 6.57 -16.00
CA VAL A 297 -16.59 6.07 -14.89
C VAL A 297 -17.25 4.75 -15.29
N PHE A 298 -17.82 4.67 -16.49
CA PHE A 298 -18.45 3.46 -17.01
C PHE A 298 -17.44 2.34 -17.27
N SER A 299 -16.31 2.68 -17.89
CA SER A 299 -15.22 1.72 -18.14
C SER A 299 -14.70 1.06 -16.86
N SER A 300 -14.55 1.84 -15.78
CA SER A 300 -13.99 1.35 -14.52
C SER A 300 -14.79 0.20 -13.91
N VAL A 301 -16.13 0.22 -14.03
CA VAL A 301 -17.01 -0.84 -13.54
C VAL A 301 -16.86 -2.10 -14.38
N TYR A 302 -16.91 -1.95 -15.71
CA TYR A 302 -16.82 -3.08 -16.64
C TYR A 302 -15.46 -3.76 -16.58
N PHE A 303 -14.38 -2.98 -16.58
CA PHE A 303 -13.02 -3.49 -16.50
C PHE A 303 -12.71 -4.10 -15.13
N SER A 304 -13.28 -3.56 -14.04
CA SER A 304 -13.19 -4.20 -12.73
C SER A 304 -13.80 -5.61 -12.77
N ALA A 305 -14.97 -5.76 -13.38
CA ALA A 305 -15.61 -7.07 -13.55
C ALA A 305 -14.81 -8.02 -14.48
N TRP A 306 -14.32 -7.51 -15.61
CA TRP A 306 -13.56 -8.29 -16.60
C TRP A 306 -12.19 -8.74 -16.05
N SER A 307 -11.55 -7.90 -15.24
CA SER A 307 -10.27 -8.22 -14.59
C SER A 307 -10.36 -9.38 -13.59
N ASN A 308 -11.56 -9.81 -13.20
CA ASN A 308 -11.75 -11.04 -12.41
C ASN A 308 -11.39 -12.32 -13.19
N ARG A 309 -11.28 -12.27 -14.53
CA ARG A 309 -11.03 -13.46 -15.37
C ARG A 309 -9.70 -13.42 -16.10
N SER A 310 -9.22 -12.23 -16.44
CA SER A 310 -7.96 -12.02 -17.17
C SER A 310 -7.52 -10.57 -17.01
N TYR A 311 -6.21 -10.33 -16.89
CA TYR A 311 -5.65 -8.98 -16.95
C TYR A 311 -5.21 -8.61 -18.36
N PHE A 312 -4.77 -9.59 -19.15
CA PHE A 312 -4.25 -9.34 -20.49
C PHE A 312 -5.34 -8.83 -21.46
N ARG A 313 -6.51 -9.48 -21.47
CA ARG A 313 -7.59 -9.12 -22.42
C ARG A 313 -8.14 -7.71 -22.21
N PRO A 314 -8.44 -7.24 -20.99
CA PRO A 314 -8.83 -5.85 -20.76
C PRO A 314 -7.75 -4.84 -21.17
N LEU A 315 -6.46 -5.15 -20.96
CA LEU A 315 -5.35 -4.28 -21.35
C LEU A 315 -5.24 -4.14 -22.87
N VAL A 316 -5.38 -5.23 -23.61
CA VAL A 316 -5.40 -5.20 -25.09
C VAL A 316 -6.58 -4.37 -25.61
N PHE A 317 -7.78 -4.61 -25.07
CA PHE A 317 -8.98 -3.84 -25.46
C PHE A 317 -8.81 -2.35 -25.15
N SER A 318 -8.23 -2.02 -23.99
CA SER A 318 -7.87 -0.66 -23.60
C SER A 318 -6.95 0.01 -24.63
N SER A 319 -5.85 -0.63 -25.03
CA SER A 319 -4.92 -0.07 -26.02
C SER A 319 -5.59 0.14 -27.39
N ILE A 320 -6.48 -0.76 -27.83
CA ILE A 320 -7.22 -0.62 -29.10
C ILE A 320 -8.19 0.57 -29.05
N MET A 321 -8.92 0.73 -27.94
CA MET A 321 -9.84 1.87 -27.76
C MET A 321 -9.09 3.19 -27.71
N LEU A 322 -7.94 3.24 -27.04
CA LEU A 322 -7.09 4.42 -26.93
C LEU A 322 -6.42 4.78 -28.26
N PHE A 323 -5.99 3.78 -29.04
CA PHE A 323 -5.53 4.00 -30.41
C PHE A 323 -6.65 4.62 -31.27
N SER A 324 -7.82 3.98 -31.30
CA SER A 324 -8.95 4.42 -32.12
C SER A 324 -9.46 5.81 -31.71
N GLY A 325 -9.56 6.08 -30.41
CA GLY A 325 -9.99 7.37 -29.88
C GLY A 325 -9.03 8.51 -30.23
N ASN A 326 -7.71 8.26 -30.18
CA ASN A 326 -6.71 9.26 -30.56
C ASN A 326 -6.67 9.54 -32.07
N VAL A 327 -6.90 8.51 -32.90
CA VAL A 327 -7.05 8.69 -34.35
C VAL A 327 -8.29 9.53 -34.66
N LEU A 328 -9.44 9.24 -34.04
CA LEU A 328 -10.65 10.07 -34.20
C LEU A 328 -10.43 11.50 -33.70
N TYR A 329 -9.75 11.67 -32.56
CA TYR A 329 -9.40 12.99 -32.04
C TYR A 329 -8.61 13.79 -33.07
N ALA A 330 -7.58 13.22 -33.69
CA ALA A 330 -6.78 13.93 -34.69
C ALA A 330 -7.55 14.21 -36.00
N LEU A 331 -8.34 13.24 -36.48
CA LEU A 331 -9.13 13.38 -37.71
C LEU A 331 -10.28 14.38 -37.59
N ALA A 332 -10.72 14.70 -36.37
CA ALA A 332 -11.80 15.65 -36.15
C ALA A 332 -11.52 17.05 -36.74
N TYR A 333 -10.23 17.42 -36.85
CA TYR A 333 -9.81 18.68 -37.48
C TYR A 333 -10.10 18.67 -38.98
N ASP A 334 -9.66 17.62 -39.69
CA ASP A 334 -9.85 17.51 -41.14
C ASP A 334 -11.32 17.28 -41.52
N LEU A 335 -12.09 16.62 -40.64
CA LEU A 335 -13.54 16.43 -40.79
C LEU A 335 -14.36 17.66 -40.35
N ASN A 336 -13.72 18.67 -39.76
CA ASN A 336 -14.34 19.86 -39.18
C ASN A 336 -15.57 19.53 -38.30
N SER A 337 -15.44 18.54 -37.40
CA SER A 337 -16.56 18.03 -36.62
C SER A 337 -16.25 17.91 -35.12
N LEU A 338 -16.90 18.75 -34.32
CA LEU A 338 -16.87 18.67 -32.86
C LEU A 338 -17.40 17.33 -32.33
N THR A 339 -18.38 16.73 -33.01
CA THR A 339 -18.93 15.43 -32.61
C THR A 339 -17.90 14.32 -32.73
N VAL A 340 -17.10 14.30 -33.80
CA VAL A 340 -16.02 13.32 -33.97
C VAL A 340 -14.95 13.52 -32.89
N LEU A 341 -14.65 14.77 -32.54
CA LEU A 341 -13.72 15.10 -31.45
C LEU A 341 -14.19 14.51 -30.12
N ILE A 342 -15.44 14.79 -29.73
CA ILE A 342 -16.02 14.29 -28.48
C ILE A 342 -16.12 12.76 -28.49
N LEU A 343 -16.49 12.15 -29.62
CA LEU A 343 -16.53 10.70 -29.75
C LEU A 343 -15.15 10.07 -29.57
N GLY A 344 -14.10 10.67 -30.15
CA GLY A 344 -12.71 10.26 -29.92
C GLY A 344 -12.34 10.31 -28.44
N ARG A 345 -12.74 11.37 -27.72
CA ARG A 345 -12.50 11.51 -26.27
C ARG A 345 -13.27 10.49 -25.44
N LEU A 346 -14.53 10.21 -25.78
CA LEU A 346 -15.32 9.16 -25.13
C LEU A 346 -14.67 7.79 -25.31
N LEU A 347 -14.18 7.46 -26.51
CA LEU A 347 -13.44 6.21 -26.75
C LEU A 347 -12.16 6.13 -25.92
N CYS A 348 -11.39 7.22 -25.83
CA CYS A 348 -10.22 7.28 -24.95
C CYS A 348 -10.57 7.01 -23.48
N GLY A 349 -11.71 7.53 -23.00
CA GLY A 349 -12.20 7.27 -21.64
C GLY A 349 -12.68 5.83 -21.44
N LEU A 350 -13.35 5.24 -22.43
CA LEU A 350 -13.74 3.83 -22.41
C LEU A 350 -12.53 2.89 -22.35
N GLY A 351 -11.41 3.29 -22.93
CA GLY A 351 -10.12 2.61 -22.83
C GLY A 351 -9.42 2.69 -21.47
N SER A 352 -10.01 3.23 -20.41
CA SER A 352 -9.32 3.40 -19.12
C SER A 352 -9.04 2.10 -18.35
N ALA A 353 -7.84 1.55 -18.47
CA ALA A 353 -7.40 0.35 -17.73
C ALA A 353 -6.97 0.61 -16.27
N ARG A 354 -7.16 1.81 -15.71
CA ARG A 354 -6.57 2.17 -14.40
C ARG A 354 -7.06 1.28 -13.25
N ALA A 355 -8.32 0.86 -13.25
CA ALA A 355 -8.86 -0.08 -12.27
C ALA A 355 -8.16 -1.44 -12.34
N VAL A 356 -7.94 -1.95 -13.55
CA VAL A 356 -7.20 -3.19 -13.84
C VAL A 356 -5.75 -3.07 -13.36
N ASN A 357 -5.09 -1.97 -13.69
CA ASN A 357 -3.69 -1.73 -13.33
C ASN A 357 -3.49 -1.73 -11.81
N ARG A 358 -4.39 -1.09 -11.08
CA ARG A 358 -4.35 -1.01 -9.61
C ARG A 358 -4.64 -2.37 -8.97
N ARG A 359 -5.58 -3.11 -9.53
CA ARG A 359 -5.89 -4.47 -9.10
C ARG A 359 -4.74 -5.44 -9.35
N TYR A 360 -4.10 -5.38 -10.51
CA TYR A 360 -2.92 -6.19 -10.84
C TYR A 360 -1.81 -6.01 -9.78
N ILE A 361 -1.56 -4.78 -9.31
CA ILE A 361 -0.60 -4.52 -8.24
C ILE A 361 -1.04 -5.17 -6.92
N SER A 362 -2.33 -5.11 -6.59
CA SER A 362 -2.86 -5.74 -5.37
C SER A 362 -2.74 -7.27 -5.41
N ASP A 363 -3.02 -7.88 -6.55
CA ASP A 363 -3.20 -9.32 -6.65
C ASP A 363 -1.87 -10.03 -6.97
N CYS A 364 -1.02 -9.45 -7.82
CA CYS A 364 0.18 -10.11 -8.35
C CYS A 364 1.49 -9.70 -7.65
N VAL A 365 1.49 -8.59 -6.88
CA VAL A 365 2.73 -8.08 -6.27
C VAL A 365 2.84 -8.56 -4.81
N PRO A 366 3.96 -9.19 -4.43
CA PRO A 366 4.20 -9.64 -3.05
C PRO A 366 4.08 -8.51 -2.03
N LEU A 367 3.51 -8.81 -0.85
CA LEU A 367 3.23 -7.83 0.22
C LEU A 367 4.46 -6.99 0.62
N LYS A 368 5.67 -7.55 0.52
CA LYS A 368 6.93 -6.85 0.84
C LYS A 368 7.21 -5.67 -0.09
N ILE A 369 6.88 -5.78 -1.37
CA ILE A 369 7.13 -4.76 -2.40
C ILE A 369 5.86 -4.07 -2.90
N ARG A 370 4.66 -4.55 -2.53
CA ARG A 370 3.37 -3.99 -2.95
C ARG A 370 3.23 -2.50 -2.65
N LEU A 371 3.67 -2.04 -1.47
CA LEU A 371 3.70 -0.61 -1.14
C LEU A 371 4.58 0.21 -2.09
N LYS A 372 5.75 -0.31 -2.45
CA LYS A 372 6.65 0.33 -3.42
C LYS A 372 6.04 0.35 -4.83
N ALA A 373 5.39 -0.74 -5.25
CA ALA A 373 4.70 -0.82 -6.54
C ALA A 373 3.51 0.14 -6.61
N SER A 374 2.69 0.24 -5.56
CA SER A 374 1.60 1.22 -5.45
C SER A 374 2.12 2.66 -5.45
N ALA A 375 3.24 2.92 -4.74
CA ALA A 375 3.91 4.22 -4.79
C ALA A 375 4.43 4.54 -6.19
N GLY A 376 5.00 3.55 -6.89
CA GLY A 376 5.42 3.64 -8.29
C GLY A 376 4.26 3.96 -9.23
N PHE A 377 3.09 3.34 -9.04
CA PHE A 377 1.88 3.63 -9.82
C PHE A 377 1.42 5.09 -9.68
N VAL A 378 1.41 5.60 -8.45
CA VAL A 378 1.05 7.01 -8.19
C VAL A 378 2.11 7.95 -8.77
N SER A 379 3.40 7.64 -8.61
CA SER A 379 4.48 8.44 -9.21
C SER A 379 4.45 8.43 -10.74
N ALA A 380 4.19 7.28 -11.37
CA ALA A 380 4.03 7.15 -12.81
C ALA A 380 2.82 7.95 -13.31
N SER A 381 1.72 7.97 -12.53
CA SER A 381 0.54 8.77 -12.85
C SER A 381 0.85 10.27 -12.81
N ALA A 382 1.54 10.72 -11.75
CA ALA A 382 1.97 12.10 -11.57
C ALA A 382 2.94 12.57 -12.67
N LEU A 383 3.92 11.72 -13.00
CA LEU A 383 4.85 11.98 -14.11
C LEU A 383 4.09 12.09 -15.43
N GLY A 384 3.12 11.22 -15.71
CA GLY A 384 2.34 11.29 -16.94
C GLY A 384 1.51 12.57 -17.04
N MET A 385 0.94 13.02 -15.92
CA MET A 385 0.21 14.30 -15.84
C MET A 385 1.11 15.51 -16.11
N ALA A 386 2.37 15.49 -15.67
CA ALA A 386 3.33 16.54 -15.98
C ALA A 386 3.85 16.46 -17.43
N CYS A 387 4.16 15.24 -17.89
CA CYS A 387 4.70 14.99 -19.23
C CYS A 387 3.70 15.28 -20.35
N GLY A 388 2.39 15.11 -20.11
CA GLY A 388 1.35 15.43 -21.10
C GLY A 388 1.48 16.86 -21.63
N PRO A 389 1.23 17.89 -20.82
CA PRO A 389 1.37 19.28 -21.24
C PRO A 389 2.78 19.61 -21.76
N ALA A 390 3.84 19.06 -21.15
CA ALA A 390 5.22 19.27 -21.62
C ALA A 390 5.42 18.81 -23.07
N LEU A 391 4.90 17.64 -23.44
CA LEU A 391 4.94 17.15 -24.82
C LEU A 391 4.10 18.04 -25.73
N ALA A 392 2.89 18.43 -25.30
CA ALA A 392 2.02 19.32 -26.07
C ALA A 392 2.71 20.64 -26.46
N GLY A 393 3.47 21.24 -25.54
CA GLY A 393 4.23 22.46 -25.78
C GLY A 393 5.40 22.30 -26.77
N LEU A 394 5.90 21.08 -26.98
CA LEU A 394 6.92 20.78 -27.99
C LEU A 394 6.33 20.49 -29.37
N LEU A 395 5.04 20.13 -29.43
CA LEU A 395 4.34 19.70 -30.64
C LEU A 395 3.69 20.88 -31.36
N GLN A 396 4.48 21.86 -31.78
CA GLN A 396 3.99 23.08 -32.44
C GLN A 396 4.27 23.13 -33.94
N THR A 397 4.58 21.98 -34.55
CA THR A 397 4.88 21.93 -35.98
C THR A 397 3.61 21.94 -36.81
N GLU A 398 3.65 22.64 -37.94
CA GLU A 398 2.55 22.71 -38.88
C GLU A 398 3.00 22.20 -40.25
N PHE A 399 2.41 21.09 -40.70
CA PHE A 399 2.60 20.57 -42.04
C PHE A 399 1.40 19.72 -42.46
N LYS A 400 1.21 19.54 -43.77
CA LYS A 400 0.13 18.73 -44.31
C LYS A 400 0.70 17.59 -45.14
N ILE A 401 0.31 16.35 -44.83
CA ILE A 401 0.66 15.17 -45.63
C ILE A 401 -0.62 14.63 -46.25
N TYR A 402 -0.72 14.68 -47.57
CA TYR A 402 -1.94 14.36 -48.32
C TYR A 402 -3.17 15.11 -47.81
N ALA A 403 -4.15 14.39 -47.27
CA ALA A 403 -5.41 14.91 -46.75
C ALA A 403 -5.41 15.09 -45.22
N VAL A 404 -4.30 14.77 -44.54
CA VAL A 404 -4.20 14.83 -43.08
C VAL A 404 -3.39 16.04 -42.64
N THR A 405 -3.98 16.86 -41.78
CA THR A 405 -3.31 18.05 -41.24
C THR A 405 -2.60 17.69 -39.94
N PHE A 406 -1.29 18.00 -39.88
CA PHE A 406 -0.48 17.91 -38.68
C PHE A 406 -0.22 19.32 -38.18
N ASN A 407 -0.94 19.71 -37.13
CA ASN A 407 -0.77 20.98 -36.46
C ASN A 407 -0.71 20.75 -34.95
N GLN A 408 -0.59 21.82 -34.19
CA GLN A 408 -0.51 21.78 -32.74
C GLN A 408 -1.72 21.10 -32.06
N ASN A 409 -2.89 21.12 -32.69
CA ASN A 409 -4.11 20.52 -32.17
C ASN A 409 -4.20 19.01 -32.48
N THR A 410 -3.73 18.57 -33.66
CA THR A 410 -3.85 17.18 -34.11
C THR A 410 -2.63 16.31 -33.75
N LEU A 411 -1.44 16.90 -33.64
CA LEU A 411 -0.19 16.21 -33.31
C LEU A 411 -0.27 15.39 -32.00
N PRO A 412 -0.87 15.90 -30.90
CA PRO A 412 -1.09 15.09 -29.70
C PRO A 412 -1.80 13.77 -29.99
N GLY A 413 -2.87 13.79 -30.81
CA GLY A 413 -3.62 12.59 -31.17
C GLY A 413 -2.77 11.60 -32.00
N TRP A 414 -2.04 12.09 -33.00
CA TRP A 414 -1.19 11.24 -33.83
C TRP A 414 -0.08 10.57 -33.02
N ILE A 415 0.65 11.32 -32.20
CA ILE A 415 1.75 10.78 -31.40
C ILE A 415 1.24 9.79 -30.35
N MET A 416 0.13 10.11 -29.68
CA MET A 416 -0.46 9.19 -28.73
C MET A 416 -0.99 7.92 -29.40
N SER A 417 -1.55 8.01 -30.61
CA SER A 417 -1.98 6.82 -31.36
C SER A 417 -0.81 5.86 -31.63
N LEU A 418 0.34 6.40 -32.06
CA LEU A 418 1.56 5.60 -32.29
C LEU A 418 2.10 5.01 -30.98
N ALA A 419 2.09 5.78 -29.90
CA ALA A 419 2.52 5.31 -28.59
C ALA A 419 1.64 4.16 -28.07
N TRP A 420 0.32 4.21 -28.30
CA TRP A 420 -0.60 3.14 -27.94
C TRP A 420 -0.44 1.88 -28.78
N VAL A 421 -0.10 2.01 -30.07
CA VAL A 421 0.29 0.86 -30.92
C VAL A 421 1.59 0.24 -30.39
N GLY A 422 2.60 1.05 -30.07
CA GLY A 422 3.84 0.57 -29.47
C GLY A 422 3.61 -0.15 -28.14
N ASN A 423 2.73 0.40 -27.29
CA ASN A 423 2.32 -0.23 -26.03
C ASN A 423 1.60 -1.56 -26.28
N LEU A 424 0.70 -1.63 -27.25
CA LEU A 424 -0.02 -2.86 -27.61
C LEU A 424 0.95 -3.96 -28.08
N ILE A 425 1.90 -3.62 -28.96
CA ILE A 425 2.94 -4.55 -29.43
C ILE A 425 3.78 -5.04 -28.25
N TRP A 426 4.19 -4.13 -27.36
CA TRP A 426 5.00 -4.49 -26.20
C TRP A 426 4.23 -5.36 -25.20
N LEU A 427 2.96 -5.06 -24.96
CA LEU A 427 2.06 -5.91 -24.17
C LEU A 427 1.98 -7.31 -24.77
N TRP A 428 1.80 -7.43 -26.08
CA TRP A 428 1.64 -8.72 -26.76
C TRP A 428 2.90 -9.60 -26.67
N ILE A 429 4.10 -8.99 -26.73
CA ILE A 429 5.37 -9.73 -26.68
C ILE A 429 5.77 -10.10 -25.24
N SER A 430 5.56 -9.19 -24.29
CA SER A 430 6.23 -9.25 -22.98
C SER A 430 5.30 -9.46 -21.80
N PHE A 431 3.98 -9.29 -21.95
CA PHE A 431 3.05 -9.48 -20.83
C PHE A 431 2.78 -10.97 -20.62
N LYS A 432 3.05 -11.44 -19.41
CA LYS A 432 2.72 -12.81 -18.99
C LYS A 432 1.59 -12.78 -17.95
N GLU A 433 0.54 -13.55 -18.24
CA GLU A 433 -0.64 -13.70 -17.37
C GLU A 433 -0.27 -14.49 -16.10
N PRO A 434 -0.76 -14.10 -14.91
CA PRO A 434 -0.46 -14.80 -13.65
C PRO A 434 -1.00 -16.23 -13.62
N ASP A 435 -0.23 -17.14 -13.01
CA ASP A 435 -0.47 -18.60 -13.04
C ASP A 435 -1.80 -19.03 -12.35
N HIS A 436 -2.39 -18.21 -11.49
CA HIS A 436 -3.68 -18.51 -10.83
C HIS A 436 -4.85 -18.60 -11.84
N PHE A 437 -4.84 -17.77 -12.89
CA PHE A 437 -5.86 -17.84 -13.95
C PHE A 437 -5.68 -19.05 -14.86
N ALA A 438 -4.44 -19.49 -15.07
CA ALA A 438 -4.15 -20.69 -15.86
C ALA A 438 -4.69 -21.95 -15.16
N LYS A 439 -4.56 -22.03 -13.83
CA LYS A 439 -5.08 -23.16 -13.03
C LYS A 439 -6.62 -23.20 -12.98
N GLU A 440 -7.28 -22.06 -12.78
CA GLU A 440 -8.75 -22.00 -12.73
C GLU A 440 -9.41 -22.32 -14.10
N ASN A 441 -8.80 -21.86 -15.19
CA ASN A 441 -9.24 -22.23 -16.55
C ASN A 441 -8.99 -23.72 -16.84
N ALA A 442 -7.90 -24.31 -16.36
CA ALA A 442 -7.62 -25.74 -16.51
C ALA A 442 -8.62 -26.62 -15.74
N VAL A 443 -8.99 -26.22 -14.52
CA VAL A 443 -10.00 -26.91 -13.70
C VAL A 443 -11.40 -26.82 -14.33
N ASN A 444 -11.78 -25.66 -14.89
CA ASN A 444 -13.06 -25.50 -15.60
C ASN A 444 -13.12 -26.27 -16.93
N THR A 445 -11.97 -26.49 -17.58
CA THR A 445 -11.89 -27.30 -18.80
C THR A 445 -12.03 -28.79 -18.47
N GLN A 446 -11.50 -29.25 -17.34
CA GLN A 446 -11.62 -30.64 -16.87
C GLN A 446 -13.03 -30.99 -16.34
N SER A 447 -13.76 -30.03 -15.76
CA SER A 447 -15.16 -30.24 -15.36
C SER A 447 -16.13 -30.27 -16.54
N SER A 448 -15.73 -29.76 -17.70
CA SER A 448 -16.53 -29.77 -18.93
C SER A 448 -16.42 -31.10 -19.71
N ASP A 449 -15.36 -31.87 -19.49
CA ASP A 449 -15.06 -33.10 -20.26
C ASP A 449 -15.52 -34.41 -19.58
N SER A 450 -16.10 -34.32 -18.37
CA SER A 450 -16.62 -35.48 -17.62
C SER A 450 -18.15 -35.62 -17.62
N GLY A 451 -18.84 -34.89 -18.49
CA GLY A 451 -20.30 -34.85 -18.57
C GLY A 451 -20.88 -35.15 -19.96
N HIS A 452 -20.46 -36.24 -20.61
CA HIS A 452 -21.13 -36.69 -21.83
C HIS A 452 -22.43 -37.42 -21.46
N GLY A 453 -23.55 -36.68 -21.44
CA GLY A 453 -24.87 -37.26 -21.19
C GLY A 453 -25.99 -36.25 -21.07
N ARG A 454 -26.49 -35.78 -22.23
CA ARG A 454 -27.91 -35.53 -22.53
C ARG A 454 -28.39 -34.06 -22.61
N ASN A 455 -28.76 -33.72 -23.85
CA ASN A 455 -29.71 -32.74 -24.37
C ASN A 455 -29.22 -31.33 -24.74
N ASP A 456 -29.00 -31.20 -26.05
CA ASP A 456 -29.27 -30.00 -26.85
C ASP A 456 -30.65 -29.39 -26.53
N ASN A 457 -30.66 -28.08 -26.26
CA ASN A 457 -31.59 -27.08 -26.80
C ASN A 457 -31.47 -25.79 -25.97
N LEU A 458 -30.75 -24.78 -26.50
CA LEU A 458 -31.23 -23.42 -26.78
C LEU A 458 -30.04 -22.43 -26.83
N GLU A 459 -29.81 -21.91 -28.04
CA GLU A 459 -29.12 -20.65 -28.30
C GLU A 459 -29.82 -19.46 -27.61
N GLY A 460 -29.02 -18.42 -27.33
CA GLY A 460 -29.48 -17.03 -27.38
C GLY A 460 -30.06 -16.45 -26.09
N GLY A 461 -29.26 -15.63 -25.40
CA GLY A 461 -29.71 -14.89 -24.21
C GLY A 461 -28.96 -13.59 -23.96
N LEU A 462 -28.78 -12.77 -25.00
CA LEU A 462 -28.69 -11.32 -24.84
C LEU A 462 -30.10 -10.79 -24.56
N ALA A 463 -30.21 -9.85 -23.62
CA ALA A 463 -31.39 -9.07 -23.20
C ALA A 463 -32.35 -9.70 -22.16
N GLN A 464 -32.41 -9.04 -21.00
CA GLN A 464 -33.42 -9.15 -19.93
C GLN A 464 -34.83 -8.75 -20.38
N PRO A 465 -35.86 -9.04 -19.55
CA PRO A 465 -36.63 -7.96 -18.91
C PRO A 465 -36.80 -8.20 -17.39
N LEU A 466 -36.62 -7.23 -16.49
CA LEU A 466 -37.58 -6.17 -16.06
C LEU A 466 -38.96 -6.71 -15.63
N LEU A 467 -39.21 -6.61 -14.31
CA LEU A 467 -40.51 -6.52 -13.60
C LEU A 467 -41.51 -7.69 -13.67
N THR A 468 -41.65 -8.41 -12.55
CA THR A 468 -42.92 -8.95 -11.96
C THR A 468 -42.51 -9.59 -10.63
N GLU A 469 -43.13 -9.40 -9.46
CA GLU A 469 -44.47 -8.93 -9.14
C GLU A 469 -44.47 -8.54 -7.65
N ALA A 470 -45.08 -7.41 -7.33
CA ALA A 470 -45.45 -7.09 -5.96
C ALA A 470 -46.49 -8.10 -5.48
N LYS A 471 -46.24 -8.74 -4.33
CA LYS A 471 -47.33 -9.28 -3.52
C LYS A 471 -47.13 -8.87 -2.08
N GLU A 472 -47.84 -7.80 -1.75
CA GLU A 472 -48.23 -7.48 -0.39
C GLU A 472 -48.79 -8.74 0.29
N ARG A 473 -48.21 -9.10 1.44
CA ARG A 473 -48.98 -9.60 2.57
C ARG A 473 -48.43 -8.94 3.83
N GLN A 474 -49.20 -7.97 4.32
CA GLN A 474 -49.22 -7.59 5.71
C GLN A 474 -49.52 -8.83 6.57
N GLY A 475 -48.79 -8.94 7.67
CA GLY A 475 -48.99 -9.91 8.74
C GLY A 475 -48.09 -9.51 9.90
N GLU A 476 -48.68 -8.79 10.84
CA GLU A 476 -48.06 -8.30 12.07
C GLU A 476 -47.60 -9.44 12.99
N ASN A 477 -46.58 -9.09 13.79
CA ASN A 477 -46.16 -9.64 15.09
C ASN A 477 -45.04 -10.68 15.16
N ALA A 478 -44.04 -10.28 15.95
CA ALA A 478 -43.17 -11.07 16.83
C ALA A 478 -42.21 -12.07 16.17
N ASP A 479 -40.90 -11.79 16.19
CA ASP A 479 -40.06 -11.99 17.37
C ASP A 479 -38.58 -11.69 17.06
N ASN A 480 -37.88 -11.24 18.09
CA ASN A 480 -36.43 -11.20 18.15
C ASN A 480 -35.88 -12.59 17.85
N ASN A 481 -35.27 -12.78 16.68
CA ASN A 481 -34.39 -13.92 16.45
C ASN A 481 -33.05 -13.43 15.95
N GLU A 482 -32.05 -13.89 16.69
CA GLU A 482 -30.63 -13.69 16.55
C GLU A 482 -30.19 -13.81 15.09
N ASN A 483 -29.42 -12.81 14.65
CA ASN A 483 -28.85 -12.76 13.32
C ASN A 483 -28.06 -14.05 13.01
N ASP A 484 -28.61 -14.83 12.09
CA ASP A 484 -27.95 -15.94 11.43
C ASP A 484 -26.66 -15.40 10.77
N PRO A 485 -25.45 -15.82 11.19
CA PRO A 485 -24.19 -15.20 10.75
C PRO A 485 -23.80 -15.53 9.29
N LYS A 486 -24.69 -16.16 8.52
CA LYS A 486 -24.40 -16.68 7.18
C LYS A 486 -24.79 -15.75 6.02
N GLU A 487 -25.52 -14.66 6.25
CA GLU A 487 -25.88 -13.72 5.18
C GLU A 487 -24.93 -12.51 5.00
N SER A 488 -23.96 -12.32 5.90
CA SER A 488 -23.05 -11.15 5.87
C SER A 488 -22.00 -11.17 4.74
N HIS A 489 -21.95 -12.19 3.89
CA HIS A 489 -20.87 -12.39 2.91
C HIS A 489 -21.29 -12.30 1.43
N LYS A 490 -22.50 -11.84 1.11
CA LYS A 490 -22.89 -11.61 -0.30
C LYS A 490 -22.27 -10.31 -0.81
N ALA A 491 -21.61 -10.35 -1.97
CA ALA A 491 -21.11 -9.16 -2.66
C ALA A 491 -22.28 -8.19 -2.95
N ALA A 492 -22.05 -6.88 -2.74
CA ALA A 492 -23.08 -5.88 -2.99
C ALA A 492 -23.53 -5.94 -4.45
N THR A 493 -24.81 -6.25 -4.68
CA THR A 493 -25.40 -6.42 -6.02
C THR A 493 -25.72 -5.10 -6.71
N SER A 494 -25.61 -3.97 -5.99
CA SER A 494 -25.78 -2.63 -6.57
C SER A 494 -24.92 -1.57 -5.85
N ILE A 495 -24.67 -0.45 -6.54
CA ILE A 495 -23.97 0.72 -5.98
C ILE A 495 -24.72 1.24 -4.75
N ALA A 496 -26.05 1.21 -4.75
CA ALA A 496 -26.86 1.63 -3.61
C ALA A 496 -26.70 0.71 -2.39
N ALA A 497 -26.61 -0.62 -2.62
CA ALA A 497 -26.33 -1.58 -1.57
C ALA A 497 -24.90 -1.40 -1.02
N ALA A 498 -23.91 -1.19 -1.89
CA ALA A 498 -22.54 -0.88 -1.50
C ALA A 498 -22.46 0.41 -0.68
N TYR A 499 -23.15 1.48 -1.10
CA TYR A 499 -23.19 2.75 -0.38
C TYR A 499 -23.88 2.65 0.99
N ARG A 500 -24.90 1.78 1.13
CA ARG A 500 -25.53 1.50 2.43
C ARG A 500 -24.60 0.79 3.41
N LEU A 501 -23.71 -0.07 2.90
CA LEU A 501 -22.71 -0.78 3.70
C LEU A 501 -21.54 0.12 4.16
N LEU A 502 -21.36 1.30 3.56
CA LEU A 502 -20.32 2.24 3.96
C LEU A 502 -20.66 2.92 5.30
N THR A 503 -19.69 2.93 6.21
CA THR A 503 -19.81 3.70 7.45
C THR A 503 -19.92 5.20 7.15
N PRO A 504 -20.56 6.00 8.01
CA PRO A 504 -20.66 7.45 7.84
C PRO A 504 -19.30 8.12 7.60
N SER A 505 -18.25 7.67 8.30
CA SER A 505 -16.89 8.18 8.13
C SER A 505 -16.33 7.96 6.72
N VAL A 506 -16.59 6.81 6.11
CA VAL A 506 -16.12 6.54 4.74
C VAL A 506 -16.89 7.37 3.72
N LYS A 507 -18.19 7.60 3.93
CA LYS A 507 -18.99 8.49 3.07
C LYS A 507 -18.45 9.91 3.04
N VAL A 508 -18.14 10.46 4.23
CA VAL A 508 -17.53 11.79 4.36
C VAL A 508 -16.16 11.83 3.66
N GLN A 509 -15.33 10.81 3.87
CA GLN A 509 -14.03 10.72 3.22
C GLN A 509 -14.12 10.68 1.68
N LEU A 510 -15.08 9.93 1.14
CA LEU A 510 -15.32 9.86 -0.31
C LEU A 510 -15.78 11.19 -0.87
N LEU A 511 -16.66 11.90 -0.15
CA LEU A 511 -17.12 13.23 -0.56
C LEU A 511 -15.97 14.23 -0.61
N ILE A 512 -15.12 14.25 0.41
CA ILE A 512 -13.95 15.13 0.49
C ILE A 512 -12.97 14.79 -0.66
N TYR A 513 -12.69 13.51 -0.87
CA TYR A 513 -11.84 13.08 -1.98
C TYR A 513 -12.40 13.52 -3.34
N PHE A 514 -13.72 13.41 -3.52
CA PHE A 514 -14.40 13.91 -4.71
C PHE A 514 -14.24 15.43 -4.87
N MET A 515 -14.45 16.22 -3.82
CA MET A 515 -14.34 17.68 -3.87
C MET A 515 -12.92 18.14 -4.21
N LEU A 516 -11.89 17.53 -3.60
CA LEU A 516 -10.50 17.85 -3.91
C LEU A 516 -10.14 17.54 -5.37
N LYS A 517 -10.56 16.37 -5.88
CA LYS A 517 -10.31 16.00 -7.28
C LYS A 517 -11.13 16.84 -8.26
N PHE A 518 -12.34 17.24 -7.86
CA PHE A 518 -13.17 18.14 -8.64
C PHE A 518 -12.54 19.53 -8.77
N ALA A 519 -12.03 20.10 -7.67
CA ALA A 519 -11.33 21.39 -7.67
C ALA A 519 -10.07 21.35 -8.55
N MET A 520 -9.30 20.26 -8.46
CA MET A 520 -8.12 20.05 -9.29
C MET A 520 -8.47 19.99 -10.78
N GLU A 521 -9.52 19.25 -11.15
CA GLU A 521 -9.92 19.11 -12.56
C GLU A 521 -10.47 20.42 -13.14
N ILE A 522 -11.18 21.22 -12.33
CA ILE A 522 -11.60 22.58 -12.71
C ILE A 522 -10.37 23.43 -13.03
N LEU A 523 -9.39 23.46 -12.13
CA LEU A 523 -8.17 24.26 -12.30
C LEU A 523 -7.44 23.90 -13.61
N LEU A 524 -7.31 22.60 -13.90
CA LEU A 524 -6.66 22.15 -15.13
C LEU A 524 -7.48 22.55 -16.36
N SER A 525 -8.80 22.38 -16.32
CA SER A 525 -9.70 22.70 -17.44
C SER A 525 -9.83 24.20 -17.71
N GLU A 526 -9.80 25.06 -16.68
CA GLU A 526 -9.92 26.51 -16.86
C GLU A 526 -8.61 27.15 -17.27
N SER A 527 -7.47 26.49 -17.01
CA SER A 527 -6.15 27.11 -17.10
C SER A 527 -5.82 27.67 -18.48
N SER A 528 -6.15 26.95 -19.56
CA SER A 528 -5.89 27.45 -20.91
C SER A 528 -6.78 28.66 -21.22
N VAL A 529 -8.08 28.58 -20.95
CA VAL A 529 -9.04 29.66 -21.23
C VAL A 529 -8.73 30.94 -20.42
N VAL A 530 -8.52 30.82 -19.12
CA VAL A 530 -8.31 31.97 -18.23
C VAL A 530 -6.99 32.67 -18.56
N THR A 531 -5.93 31.91 -18.80
CA THR A 531 -4.61 32.50 -19.06
C THR A 531 -4.49 33.09 -20.46
N THR A 532 -5.12 32.47 -21.46
CA THR A 532 -5.23 33.05 -22.80
C THR A 532 -6.04 34.35 -22.75
N PHE A 533 -7.18 34.38 -22.05
CA PHE A 533 -8.06 35.55 -22.02
C PHE A 533 -7.48 36.74 -21.23
N TYR A 534 -6.97 36.52 -20.01
CA TYR A 534 -6.51 37.62 -19.15
C TYR A 534 -5.03 37.99 -19.36
N PHE A 535 -4.19 37.04 -19.77
CA PHE A 535 -2.74 37.24 -19.83
C PHE A 535 -2.15 37.09 -21.23
N ASN A 536 -2.96 36.78 -22.25
CA ASN A 536 -2.52 36.50 -23.62
C ASN A 536 -1.41 35.44 -23.67
N TRP A 537 -1.51 34.41 -22.83
CA TRP A 537 -0.55 33.33 -22.83
C TRP A 537 -0.62 32.54 -24.13
N SER A 538 0.55 32.23 -24.69
CA SER A 538 0.65 31.27 -25.78
C SER A 538 0.41 29.85 -25.24
N THR A 539 -0.03 28.94 -26.09
CA THR A 539 -0.20 27.53 -25.72
C THR A 539 1.09 26.90 -25.16
N SER A 540 2.27 27.32 -25.62
CA SER A 540 3.55 26.86 -25.07
C SER A 540 3.73 27.29 -23.61
N THR A 541 3.33 28.53 -23.29
CA THR A 541 3.37 29.07 -21.93
C THR A 541 2.41 28.32 -21.01
N VAL A 542 1.18 28.05 -21.48
CA VAL A 542 0.18 27.23 -20.77
C VAL A 542 0.72 25.82 -20.53
N ALA A 543 1.30 25.20 -21.55
CA ALA A 543 1.90 23.87 -21.48
C ALA A 543 3.04 23.79 -20.44
N ILE A 544 3.94 24.77 -20.42
CA ILE A 544 5.02 24.85 -19.42
C ILE A 544 4.45 25.02 -18.01
N PHE A 545 3.47 25.92 -17.84
CA PHE A 545 2.82 26.14 -16.55
C PHE A 545 2.20 24.85 -16.00
N LEU A 546 1.41 24.14 -16.83
CA LEU A 546 0.77 22.88 -16.43
C LEU A 546 1.79 21.76 -16.19
N ALA A 547 2.87 21.69 -16.96
CA ALA A 547 3.95 20.72 -16.74
C ALA A 547 4.64 20.95 -15.40
N VAL A 548 4.96 22.21 -15.07
CA VAL A 548 5.54 22.58 -13.77
C VAL A 548 4.57 22.26 -12.64
N LEU A 549 3.28 22.60 -12.80
CA LEU A 549 2.24 22.31 -11.83
C LEU A 549 2.16 20.79 -11.57
N GLY A 550 2.09 19.96 -12.61
CA GLY A 550 2.09 18.50 -12.50
C GLY A 550 3.36 17.92 -11.86
N LEU A 551 4.53 18.54 -12.10
CA LEU A 551 5.78 18.09 -11.50
C LEU A 551 5.79 18.28 -9.97
N THR A 552 5.04 19.26 -9.44
CA THR A 552 4.93 19.50 -8.00
C THR A 552 4.31 18.32 -7.22
N VAL A 553 3.56 17.44 -7.89
CA VAL A 553 2.95 16.25 -7.26
C VAL A 553 4.01 15.34 -6.63
N LEU A 554 5.20 15.21 -7.22
CA LEU A 554 6.26 14.35 -6.71
C LEU A 554 6.85 14.85 -5.38
N PRO A 555 7.38 16.08 -5.27
CA PRO A 555 7.90 16.60 -4.01
C PRO A 555 6.80 16.69 -2.93
N VAL A 556 5.58 17.07 -3.29
CA VAL A 556 4.44 17.11 -2.34
C VAL A 556 4.18 15.73 -1.77
N ASN A 557 4.10 14.69 -2.61
CA ASN A 557 3.89 13.33 -2.15
C ASN A 557 5.01 12.83 -1.23
N VAL A 558 6.26 13.22 -1.48
CA VAL A 558 7.40 12.89 -0.61
C VAL A 558 7.30 13.61 0.73
N ILE A 559 7.03 14.92 0.73
CA ILE A 559 6.91 15.74 1.95
C ILE A 559 5.74 15.25 2.81
N VAL A 560 4.56 15.05 2.21
CA VAL A 560 3.38 14.57 2.93
C VAL A 560 3.61 13.18 3.50
N GLY A 561 4.16 12.27 2.69
CA GLY A 561 4.41 10.89 3.09
C GLY A 561 5.50 10.73 4.15
N SER A 562 6.56 11.55 4.13
CA SER A 562 7.71 11.40 5.03
C SER A 562 7.63 12.27 6.29
N TYR A 563 7.10 13.49 6.19
CA TYR A 563 7.17 14.48 7.26
C TYR A 563 5.81 14.71 7.90
N ILE A 564 4.79 15.06 7.11
CA ILE A 564 3.49 15.51 7.64
C ILE A 564 2.69 14.37 8.27
N THR A 565 2.67 13.19 7.63
CA THR A 565 1.92 12.03 8.14
C THR A 565 2.46 11.51 9.49
N ASN A 566 3.74 11.78 9.80
CA ASN A 566 4.36 11.39 11.07
C ASN A 566 4.08 12.40 12.20
N LEU A 567 3.68 13.64 11.86
CA LEU A 567 3.50 14.73 12.81
C LEU A 567 2.03 15.00 13.13
N PHE A 568 1.13 14.81 12.17
CA PHE A 568 -0.28 15.20 12.28
C PHE A 568 -1.25 14.03 12.07
N GLN A 569 -2.39 14.09 12.75
CA GLN A 569 -3.46 13.10 12.55
C GLN A 569 -4.10 13.25 11.17
N ASP A 570 -4.58 12.14 10.60
CA ASP A 570 -5.13 12.12 9.24
C ASP A 570 -6.26 13.13 9.01
N ARG A 571 -7.14 13.27 10.00
CA ARG A 571 -8.26 14.23 9.99
C ARG A 571 -7.81 15.69 9.95
N GLN A 572 -6.72 16.04 10.64
CA GLN A 572 -6.23 17.43 10.70
C GLN A 572 -5.65 17.84 9.36
N ILE A 573 -4.86 16.97 8.74
CA ILE A 573 -4.28 17.19 7.41
C ILE A 573 -5.39 17.42 6.38
N LEU A 574 -6.48 16.64 6.49
CA LEU A 574 -7.58 16.68 5.55
C LEU A 574 -8.44 17.94 5.70
N VAL A 575 -8.71 18.39 6.92
CA VAL A 575 -9.36 19.69 7.17
C VAL A 575 -8.46 20.84 6.69
N ALA A 576 -7.16 20.77 6.96
CA ALA A 576 -6.22 21.79 6.51
C ALA A 576 -6.14 21.86 4.97
N SER A 577 -6.16 20.72 4.27
CA SER A 577 -6.18 20.71 2.80
C SER A 577 -7.44 21.35 2.23
N GLU A 578 -8.61 21.08 2.80
CA GLU A 578 -9.88 21.70 2.37
C GLU A 578 -9.85 23.24 2.54
N ILE A 579 -9.38 23.72 3.70
CA ILE A 579 -9.26 25.16 3.95
C ILE A 579 -8.29 25.81 2.95
N MET A 580 -7.14 25.17 2.70
CA MET A 580 -6.15 25.71 1.76
C MET A 580 -6.63 25.69 0.32
N VAL A 581 -7.35 24.64 -0.11
CA VAL A 581 -8.00 24.60 -1.43
C VAL A 581 -9.04 25.71 -1.56
N LEU A 582 -9.86 25.95 -0.52
CA LEU A 582 -10.81 27.06 -0.52
C LEU A 582 -10.10 28.42 -0.65
N ILE A 583 -9.00 28.64 0.07
CA ILE A 583 -8.19 29.86 -0.04
C ILE A 583 -7.60 29.99 -1.45
N GLY A 584 -7.11 28.89 -2.03
CA GLY A 584 -6.58 28.87 -3.39
C GLY A 584 -7.64 29.25 -4.42
N ILE A 585 -8.82 28.62 -4.36
CA ILE A 585 -9.95 28.92 -5.25
C ILE A 585 -10.41 30.35 -5.06
N ALA A 586 -10.59 30.84 -3.83
CA ALA A 586 -10.95 32.24 -3.60
C ALA A 586 -9.92 33.16 -4.25
N SER A 587 -8.63 32.93 -4.00
CA SER A 587 -7.55 33.77 -4.53
C SER A 587 -7.43 33.76 -6.06
N SER A 588 -8.02 32.79 -6.77
CA SER A 588 -7.98 32.75 -8.23
C SER A 588 -8.91 33.77 -8.89
N PHE A 589 -9.95 34.23 -8.18
CA PHE A 589 -10.90 35.21 -8.70
C PHE A 589 -10.31 36.63 -8.78
N HIS A 590 -10.76 37.38 -9.78
CA HIS A 590 -10.41 38.77 -9.95
C HIS A 590 -11.23 39.66 -8.99
N PHE A 591 -10.69 39.96 -7.81
CA PHE A 591 -11.34 40.81 -6.80
C PHE A 591 -10.91 42.29 -6.82
N GLY A 592 -9.80 42.62 -7.49
CA GLY A 592 -9.20 43.96 -7.49
C GLY A 592 -9.33 44.70 -8.83
N SER A 593 -8.63 45.83 -8.97
CA SER A 593 -8.53 46.60 -10.23
C SER A 593 -7.45 46.07 -11.19
N SER A 594 -6.62 45.12 -10.76
CA SER A 594 -5.56 44.52 -11.58
C SER A 594 -5.38 43.05 -11.23
N TYR A 595 -5.69 42.17 -12.18
CA TYR A 595 -5.43 40.74 -12.10
C TYR A 595 -4.00 40.45 -12.56
N CYS A 596 -3.14 39.90 -11.70
CA CYS A 596 -1.75 39.65 -12.04
C CYS A 596 -1.44 38.16 -12.23
N VAL A 597 -0.46 37.87 -13.08
CA VAL A 597 0.01 36.50 -13.34
C VAL A 597 0.45 35.81 -12.04
N ALA A 598 1.12 36.54 -11.14
CA ALA A 598 1.57 35.98 -9.86
C ALA A 598 0.39 35.52 -8.98
N GLN A 599 -0.70 36.28 -8.94
CA GLN A 599 -1.91 35.90 -8.21
C GLN A 599 -2.49 34.59 -8.75
N TYR A 600 -2.64 34.47 -10.07
CA TYR A 600 -3.15 33.25 -10.70
C TYR A 600 -2.22 32.05 -10.48
N VAL A 601 -0.91 32.20 -10.69
CA VAL A 601 0.04 31.09 -10.53
C VAL A 601 0.11 30.61 -9.07
N VAL A 602 0.12 31.53 -8.09
CA VAL A 602 0.16 31.17 -6.66
C VAL A 602 -1.15 30.51 -6.23
N SER A 603 -2.29 31.06 -6.63
CA SER A 603 -3.60 30.46 -6.32
C SER A 603 -3.75 29.06 -6.93
N ALA A 604 -3.35 28.88 -8.19
CA ALA A 604 -3.32 27.58 -8.86
C ALA A 604 -2.40 26.59 -8.13
N LEU A 605 -1.20 27.01 -7.75
CA LEU A 605 -0.25 26.15 -7.04
C LEU A 605 -0.79 25.73 -5.67
N ILE A 606 -1.40 26.64 -4.91
CA ILE A 606 -2.04 26.31 -3.62
C ILE A 606 -3.18 25.30 -3.84
N THR A 607 -4.12 25.59 -4.74
CA THR A 607 -5.25 24.71 -5.04
C THR A 607 -4.78 23.31 -5.43
N PHE A 608 -3.81 23.23 -6.35
CA PHE A 608 -3.31 21.96 -6.87
C PHE A 608 -2.54 21.16 -5.83
N VAL A 609 -1.60 21.77 -5.11
CA VAL A 609 -0.76 21.11 -4.11
C VAL A 609 -1.62 20.54 -2.97
N PHE A 610 -2.57 21.32 -2.46
CA PHE A 610 -3.42 20.89 -1.36
C PHE A 610 -4.51 19.91 -1.78
N ALA A 611 -4.97 19.94 -3.03
CA ALA A 611 -5.84 18.89 -3.59
C ALA A 611 -5.13 17.52 -3.71
N GLU A 612 -3.80 17.51 -3.87
CA GLU A 612 -3.01 16.28 -4.05
C GLU A 612 -2.48 15.65 -2.75
N VAL A 613 -2.70 16.28 -1.60
CA VAL A 613 -2.19 15.80 -0.30
C VAL A 613 -2.65 14.37 0.04
N LEU A 614 -3.85 13.97 -0.39
CA LEU A 614 -4.39 12.63 -0.09
C LEU A 614 -3.67 11.50 -0.84
N GLU A 615 -3.07 11.76 -2.01
CA GLU A 615 -2.35 10.73 -2.76
C GLU A 615 -1.05 10.33 -2.04
N GLY A 616 -0.37 11.29 -1.39
CA GLY A 616 0.88 11.10 -0.68
C GLY A 616 0.76 10.20 0.55
N LYS A 617 -0.38 10.22 1.24
CA LYS A 617 -0.63 9.38 2.43
C LYS A 617 -0.62 7.89 2.14
N THR A 618 -0.95 7.49 0.91
CA THR A 618 -1.00 6.08 0.51
C THR A 618 0.39 5.44 0.43
N LYS A 619 1.46 6.24 0.34
CA LYS A 619 2.83 5.75 0.09
C LYS A 619 3.58 5.25 1.35
N ASN A 620 3.16 5.62 2.56
CA ASN A 620 3.99 5.42 3.76
C ASN A 620 3.29 4.79 4.98
N LYS A 621 2.28 3.91 4.79
CA LYS A 621 1.74 3.07 5.89
C LYS A 621 2.68 1.92 6.32
N LYS A 622 3.98 2.22 6.42
CA LYS A 622 5.01 1.41 7.08
C LYS A 622 6.00 2.30 7.83
N THR A 623 5.49 3.04 8.81
CA THR A 623 6.29 3.47 9.97
C THR A 623 5.33 3.85 11.09
N LEU A 624 5.42 3.14 12.22
CA LEU A 624 4.58 3.23 13.45
C LEU A 624 3.12 2.77 13.25
N ASN A 625 2.60 1.69 13.84
CA ASN A 625 2.59 1.37 15.27
C ASN A 625 2.68 2.61 16.16
N ARG A 626 1.58 3.35 16.22
CA ARG A 626 1.13 4.03 17.42
C ARG A 626 -0.34 3.71 17.64
#